data_AF-A0NAT9-F1
#
_entry.id   AF-A0NAT9-F1
#
_cell.length_a   1.000
_cell.length_b   1.000
_cell.length_c   1.000
_cell.angle_alpha   90.00
_cell.angle_beta   90.00
_cell.angle_gamma   90.00
#
_symmetry.space_group_name_H-M   'P 1'
#
loop_
_entity.id
_entity.type
_entity.pdbx_description
1 polymer ?
#
loop_
_entity_poly.entity_id
_entity_poly.type
_entity_poly.pdbx_seq_one_letter_code
_entity_poly.pdbx_strand_id
1 'polypeptide(L)'
;MDSSFAPASELTNEPKNSRSSSKNTTPEIEPQSGTMCNSEPTTAQVMDILQALIIDSLLLMPYTKTPPVIDLVLDFYISGSIISLNERKTFLTEIILLLMKNASLNDITDGQKTPFLNNNDIKFTGQEYLLTNIFYMTARFVDKLWQQMLLIDGREVFDYCVTLLNHVKRTASRTPSLANNGGNSLYRSLNRCILYLLAYPPAPFNITLVEILNKLMYNRLLVFGAGNHDPDFIGCLTYCIIQLHKGDKPILHIPSQFDQQRTTTRMSFRVWEELYVCKKPVIEEVFKVTLASPFQNCRAPNIKGTYDQIFESAFKHWLAYVEGEKNAVIRNPWDVHNNIQSKIQKVTGGLTRLTSRTKLKKDISERNDVRFDQYNTESNKQLVNAKITLIEEFWNFGLMQQENSYVHTKRYVHQDWLQIEAELIRERAIWGPKCCAEFTKWTLDNTEGPYRMRRKMMKNVFFYLHYPPKPDSEESVDPIRPTKSRVASSYDSAKY
;
A
#
# COMPACT_ATOMS: atom_id res chain seq x y z
N MET A 1 21.29 1.05 61.86
CA MET A 1 20.25 0.22 62.49
C MET A 1 19.55 1.09 63.51
N ASP A 2 18.28 1.36 63.23
CA ASP A 2 17.16 1.80 64.10
C ASP A 2 17.36 3.06 64.96
N SER A 3 16.44 4.03 65.04
CA SER A 3 15.10 4.24 64.47
C SER A 3 14.67 5.69 64.81
N SER A 4 13.93 6.33 63.89
CA SER A 4 12.95 7.42 64.04
C SER A 4 12.77 8.21 65.37
N PHE A 5 12.68 9.55 65.30
CA PHE A 5 11.42 10.35 65.46
C PHE A 5 11.73 11.87 65.50
N ALA A 6 10.90 12.69 64.85
CA ALA A 6 10.87 14.17 64.94
C ALA A 6 10.33 14.66 66.31
N PRO A 7 10.48 15.95 66.67
CA PRO A 7 9.39 16.90 66.38
C PRO A 7 9.80 18.37 66.13
N ALA A 8 8.80 19.17 65.74
CA ALA A 8 8.81 20.59 65.41
C ALA A 8 8.98 21.54 66.61
N SER A 9 9.37 22.80 66.34
CA SER A 9 9.22 23.93 67.26
C SER A 9 8.77 25.22 66.53
N GLU A 10 7.86 25.92 67.21
CA GLU A 10 7.11 27.15 66.94
C GLU A 10 7.98 28.45 67.01
N LEU A 11 7.81 29.41 66.10
CA LEU A 11 7.04 30.69 66.15
C LEU A 11 7.77 31.96 66.66
N THR A 12 7.42 33.09 65.98
CA THR A 12 7.49 34.53 66.36
C THR A 12 8.84 35.24 66.11
N ASN A 13 8.96 36.48 65.59
CA ASN A 13 8.08 37.65 65.45
C ASN A 13 8.54 38.62 64.31
N GLU A 14 7.55 39.33 63.77
CA GLU A 14 7.50 40.48 62.80
C GLU A 14 8.21 41.80 63.29
N PRO A 15 8.14 43.04 62.67
CA PRO A 15 7.36 43.52 61.49
C PRO A 15 7.96 44.65 60.55
N LYS A 16 7.19 44.95 59.48
CA LYS A 16 6.84 46.27 58.84
C LYS A 16 7.87 47.11 58.06
N ASN A 17 7.56 47.41 56.78
CA ASN A 17 6.83 48.66 56.43
C ASN A 17 6.26 48.68 55.00
N SER A 18 5.08 49.28 54.88
CA SER A 18 4.17 49.36 53.74
C SER A 18 4.36 50.59 52.84
N ARG A 19 4.01 50.50 51.55
CA ARG A 19 3.19 51.54 50.87
C ARG A 19 2.52 51.05 49.59
N SER A 20 1.22 51.26 49.56
CA SER A 20 0.23 50.97 48.52
C SER A 20 0.15 52.05 47.43
N SER A 21 -0.19 51.67 46.20
CA SER A 21 -1.11 52.45 45.35
C SER A 21 -1.75 51.57 44.27
N SER A 22 -2.91 51.98 43.80
CA SER A 22 -4.05 51.17 43.38
C SER A 22 -4.37 51.22 41.88
N LYS A 23 -4.97 50.14 41.37
CA LYS A 23 -5.97 50.02 40.28
C LYS A 23 -5.57 50.45 38.85
N ASN A 24 -5.62 49.49 37.91
CA ASN A 24 -6.69 49.45 36.90
C ASN A 24 -6.71 48.12 36.15
N THR A 25 -7.93 47.62 35.98
CA THR A 25 -8.34 46.33 35.41
C THR A 25 -8.64 46.47 33.92
N THR A 26 -8.09 45.59 33.11
CA THR A 26 -8.62 45.20 31.79
C THR A 26 -8.39 43.69 31.63
N PRO A 27 -9.42 42.86 31.41
CA PRO A 27 -9.22 41.44 31.23
C PRO A 27 -8.76 41.16 29.79
N GLU A 28 -7.52 40.69 29.64
CA GLU A 28 -7.09 40.01 28.43
C GLU A 28 -7.83 38.67 28.37
N ILE A 29 -8.56 38.48 27.26
CA ILE A 29 -9.21 37.22 26.90
C ILE A 29 -8.08 36.27 26.47
N GLU A 30 -7.69 35.36 27.37
CA GLU A 30 -6.92 34.17 26.98
C GLU A 30 -7.77 33.34 25.99
N PRO A 31 -7.26 32.99 24.81
CA PRO A 31 -7.90 31.98 23.99
C PRO A 31 -7.70 30.63 24.69
N GLN A 32 -8.80 30.10 25.25
CA GLN A 32 -8.86 28.74 25.74
C GLN A 32 -8.36 27.79 24.66
N SER A 33 -7.19 27.20 24.89
CA SER A 33 -6.72 26.03 24.16
C SER A 33 -7.71 24.91 24.42
N GLY A 34 -8.63 24.71 23.47
CA GLY A 34 -9.49 23.55 23.42
C GLY A 34 -8.62 22.30 23.25
N THR A 35 -8.28 21.67 24.36
CA THR A 35 -7.69 20.34 24.41
C THR A 35 -8.68 19.36 23.80
N MET A 36 -8.57 19.05 22.51
CA MET A 36 -9.24 17.90 21.91
C MET A 36 -8.53 16.62 22.34
N CYS A 37 -8.75 16.21 23.58
CA CYS A 37 -8.48 14.86 24.03
C CYS A 37 -9.72 14.02 23.67
N ASN A 38 -9.75 13.40 22.46
CA ASN A 38 -10.69 12.31 22.08
C ASN A 38 -10.43 11.67 20.67
N SER A 39 -9.27 11.83 20.01
CA SER A 39 -9.11 11.51 18.57
C SER A 39 -8.26 10.29 18.18
N GLU A 40 -7.55 9.62 19.11
CA GLU A 40 -6.57 8.56 18.75
C GLU A 40 -7.11 7.36 17.91
N PRO A 41 -8.28 6.76 18.20
CA PRO A 41 -8.72 5.59 17.45
C PRO A 41 -9.16 5.95 16.03
N THR A 42 -9.77 7.11 15.83
CA THR A 42 -10.19 7.58 14.50
C THR A 42 -8.98 7.96 13.66
N THR A 43 -7.96 8.60 14.23
CA THR A 43 -6.72 8.90 13.51
C THR A 43 -6.00 7.64 13.06
N ALA A 44 -5.92 6.61 13.91
CA ALA A 44 -5.31 5.34 13.52
C ALA A 44 -6.05 4.68 12.34
N GLN A 45 -7.39 4.63 12.38
CA GLN A 45 -8.20 4.09 11.28
C GLN A 45 -7.99 4.85 9.96
N VAL A 46 -7.92 6.18 10.02
CA VAL A 46 -7.64 6.99 8.82
C VAL A 46 -6.25 6.68 8.26
N MET A 47 -5.24 6.54 9.13
CA MET A 47 -3.89 6.20 8.71
C MET A 47 -3.80 4.80 8.08
N ASP A 48 -4.52 3.82 8.64
CA ASP A 48 -4.61 2.46 8.08
C ASP A 48 -5.27 2.47 6.70
N ILE A 49 -6.36 3.23 6.52
CA ILE A 49 -7.03 3.38 5.22
C ILE A 49 -6.08 4.02 4.20
N LEU A 50 -5.37 5.09 4.57
CA LEU A 50 -4.42 5.76 3.68
C LEU A 50 -3.26 4.84 3.31
N GLN A 51 -2.74 4.07 4.27
CA GLN A 51 -1.69 3.09 4.04
C GLN A 51 -2.16 1.99 3.06
N ALA A 52 -3.34 1.40 3.30
CA ALA A 52 -3.93 0.39 2.42
C ALA A 52 -4.14 0.93 1.00
N LEU A 53 -4.68 2.14 0.87
CA LEU A 53 -4.95 2.78 -0.41
C LEU A 53 -3.65 3.05 -1.20
N ILE A 54 -2.58 3.46 -0.51
CA ILE A 54 -1.26 3.61 -1.14
C ILE A 54 -0.72 2.25 -1.58
N ILE A 55 -0.78 1.22 -0.74
CA ILE A 55 -0.22 -0.11 -1.05
C ILE A 55 -0.95 -0.76 -2.22
N ASP A 56 -2.28 -0.73 -2.21
CA ASP A 56 -3.11 -1.27 -3.30
C ASP A 56 -2.83 -0.54 -4.62
N SER A 57 -2.56 0.77 -4.55
CA SER A 57 -2.21 1.56 -5.74
C SER A 57 -0.87 1.17 -6.37
N LEU A 58 0.04 0.50 -5.64
CA LEU A 58 1.34 0.10 -6.18
C LEU A 58 1.24 -1.01 -7.22
N LEU A 59 0.16 -1.80 -7.19
CA LEU A 59 -0.11 -2.84 -8.18
C LEU A 59 -0.72 -2.27 -9.47
N LEU A 60 -1.13 -1.01 -9.46
CA LEU A 60 -1.79 -0.38 -10.60
C LEU A 60 -0.77 0.17 -11.60
N MET A 61 -1.12 0.07 -12.88
CA MET A 61 -0.38 0.72 -13.94
C MET A 61 -0.38 2.24 -13.73
N PRO A 62 0.77 2.92 -13.82
CA PRO A 62 0.85 4.37 -13.69
C PRO A 62 -0.02 5.06 -14.74
N TYR A 63 -1.11 5.70 -14.30
CA TYR A 63 -2.02 6.39 -15.22
C TYR A 63 -1.42 7.75 -15.63
N THR A 64 -1.20 7.97 -16.93
CA THR A 64 -0.47 9.14 -17.46
C THR A 64 -1.24 10.46 -17.39
N LYS A 65 -2.44 10.48 -16.81
CA LYS A 65 -3.29 11.68 -16.71
C LYS A 65 -3.58 12.15 -15.28
N THR A 66 -3.26 11.35 -14.27
CA THR A 66 -3.57 11.65 -12.87
C THR A 66 -2.35 11.40 -11.99
N PRO A 67 -2.10 12.26 -10.98
CA PRO A 67 -1.02 12.01 -10.04
C PRO A 67 -1.23 10.68 -9.31
N PRO A 68 -0.16 9.93 -9.01
CA PRO A 68 -0.22 8.75 -8.16
C PRO A 68 -0.82 9.08 -6.80
N VAL A 69 -1.45 8.07 -6.18
CA VAL A 69 -2.04 8.21 -4.84
C VAL A 69 -1.03 8.78 -3.83
N ILE A 70 0.20 8.28 -3.86
CA ILE A 70 1.25 8.72 -2.93
C ILE A 70 1.49 10.23 -3.00
N ASP A 71 1.39 10.84 -4.18
CA ASP A 71 1.55 12.29 -4.32
C ASP A 71 0.36 13.04 -3.71
N LEU A 72 -0.86 12.53 -3.91
CA LEU A 72 -2.07 13.13 -3.33
C LEU A 72 -1.99 13.14 -1.80
N VAL A 73 -1.47 12.06 -1.19
CA VAL A 73 -1.34 11.95 0.27
C VAL A 73 -0.19 12.82 0.79
N LEU A 74 0.98 12.77 0.14
CA LEU A 74 2.19 13.47 0.60
C LEU A 74 2.16 14.99 0.34
N ASP A 75 1.48 15.42 -0.72
CA ASP A 75 1.32 16.84 -1.05
C ASP A 75 -0.01 17.42 -0.58
N PHE A 76 -0.81 16.64 0.17
CA PHE A 76 -2.08 17.07 0.75
C PHE A 76 -1.93 18.41 1.50
N TYR A 77 -2.79 19.36 1.15
CA TYR A 77 -2.87 20.68 1.75
C TYR A 77 -4.32 21.15 1.77
N ILE A 78 -4.80 21.62 2.91
CA ILE A 78 -6.13 22.19 3.06
C ILE A 78 -6.00 23.71 3.10
N SER A 79 -6.36 24.37 2.01
CA SER A 79 -6.41 25.83 1.93
C SER A 79 -7.36 26.40 2.98
N GLY A 80 -6.90 27.39 3.76
CA GLY A 80 -7.70 28.03 4.82
C GLY A 80 -7.81 27.23 6.13
N SER A 81 -7.10 26.12 6.28
CA SER A 81 -7.05 25.37 7.55
C SER A 81 -6.05 25.97 8.55
N ILE A 82 -6.32 25.80 9.85
CA ILE A 82 -5.45 26.21 10.96
C ILE A 82 -4.37 25.13 11.25
N ILE A 83 -4.09 24.24 10.29
CA ILE A 83 -3.14 23.13 10.50
C ILE A 83 -1.74 23.71 10.67
N SER A 84 -1.12 23.46 11.82
CA SER A 84 0.24 23.88 12.09
C SER A 84 1.22 23.09 11.22
N LEU A 85 2.36 23.71 10.90
CA LEU A 85 3.46 23.03 10.20
C LEU A 85 3.90 21.77 10.96
N ASN A 86 3.85 21.80 12.29
CA ASN A 86 4.24 20.66 13.12
C ASN A 86 3.26 19.49 12.98
N GLU A 87 1.96 19.71 13.02
CA GLU A 87 0.96 18.64 12.80
C GLU A 87 1.12 18.02 11.42
N ARG A 88 1.39 18.84 10.39
CA ARG A 88 1.69 18.32 9.05
C ARG A 88 2.94 17.45 9.04
N LYS A 89 4.01 17.87 9.74
CA LYS A 89 5.23 17.06 9.87
C LYS A 89 4.97 15.74 10.60
N THR A 90 4.17 15.76 11.67
CA THR A 90 3.77 14.56 12.41
C THR A 90 3.02 13.58 11.51
N PHE A 91 1.97 14.04 10.82
CA PHE A 91 1.21 13.21 9.88
C PHE A 91 2.10 12.58 8.79
N LEU A 92 2.93 13.39 8.13
CA LEU A 92 3.84 12.90 7.07
C LEU A 92 4.87 11.91 7.60
N THR A 93 5.35 12.12 8.83
CA THR A 93 6.28 11.22 9.51
C THR A 93 5.61 9.88 9.80
N GLU A 94 4.41 9.89 10.37
CA GLU A 94 3.67 8.68 10.71
C GLU A 94 3.32 7.85 9.47
N ILE A 95 2.80 8.47 8.40
CA ILE A 95 2.42 7.73 7.19
C ILE A 95 3.64 7.10 6.51
N ILE A 96 4.76 7.82 6.44
CA ILE A 96 6.00 7.28 5.86
C ILE A 96 6.56 6.14 6.71
N LEU A 97 6.55 6.27 8.04
CA LEU A 97 6.96 5.19 8.94
C LEU A 97 6.08 3.96 8.79
N LEU A 98 4.76 4.14 8.70
CA LEU A 98 3.81 3.05 8.44
C LEU A 98 4.11 2.36 7.12
N LEU A 99 4.36 3.10 6.05
CA LEU A 99 4.71 2.53 4.74
C LEU A 99 6.05 1.79 4.76
N MET A 100 7.08 2.37 5.39
CA MET A 100 8.41 1.76 5.51
C MET A 100 8.40 0.49 6.38
N LYS A 101 7.55 0.44 7.42
CA LYS A 101 7.44 -0.70 8.34
C LYS A 101 6.42 -1.75 7.90
N ASN A 102 5.66 -1.51 6.84
CA ASN A 102 4.59 -2.40 6.44
C ASN A 102 5.13 -3.80 6.11
N ALA A 103 4.60 -4.82 6.78
CA ALA A 103 5.02 -6.21 6.62
C ALA A 103 4.87 -6.72 5.18
N SER A 104 3.85 -6.29 4.44
CA SER A 104 3.65 -6.70 3.04
C SER A 104 4.70 -6.10 2.08
N LEU A 105 5.13 -4.86 2.35
CA LEU A 105 6.28 -4.25 1.66
C LEU A 105 7.61 -4.90 2.12
N ASN A 106 7.69 -5.30 3.38
CA ASN A 106 8.87 -5.94 3.95
C ASN A 106 9.04 -7.41 3.51
N ASP A 107 7.95 -8.16 3.31
CA ASP A 107 7.94 -9.51 2.74
C ASP A 107 8.47 -9.49 1.30
N ILE A 108 8.14 -8.44 0.54
CA ILE A 108 8.76 -8.16 -0.75
C ILE A 108 10.26 -7.92 -0.58
N THR A 109 10.75 -7.33 0.52
CA THR A 109 12.19 -7.10 0.74
C THR A 109 12.96 -8.29 1.35
N ASP A 110 12.30 -9.16 2.10
CA ASP A 110 12.92 -10.32 2.76
C ASP A 110 12.97 -11.57 1.87
N GLY A 111 12.26 -11.59 0.75
CA GLY A 111 12.30 -12.70 -0.21
C GLY A 111 11.65 -13.98 0.31
N GLN A 112 10.88 -13.90 1.40
CA GLN A 112 9.90 -14.90 1.79
C GLN A 112 8.79 -14.93 0.75
N LYS A 113 8.15 -16.09 0.55
CA LYS A 113 7.02 -16.24 -0.37
C LYS A 113 5.96 -15.20 -0.02
N THR A 114 5.81 -14.19 -0.87
CA THR A 114 4.77 -13.16 -0.67
C THR A 114 3.40 -13.84 -0.59
N PRO A 115 2.47 -13.39 0.26
CA PRO A 115 1.07 -13.81 0.19
C PRO A 115 0.47 -13.56 -1.20
N PHE A 116 0.97 -12.54 -1.90
CA PHE A 116 0.62 -12.22 -3.29
C PHE A 116 1.08 -13.26 -4.33
N LEU A 117 1.93 -14.22 -3.97
CA LEU A 117 2.41 -15.28 -4.87
C LEU A 117 1.61 -16.58 -4.75
N ASN A 118 0.79 -16.74 -3.70
CA ASN A 118 0.21 -18.05 -3.37
C ASN A 118 -1.22 -18.28 -3.89
N ASN A 119 -1.86 -17.29 -4.50
CA ASN A 119 -3.16 -17.50 -5.14
C ASN A 119 -2.97 -17.64 -6.64
N ASN A 120 -2.93 -18.90 -7.10
CA ASN A 120 -2.85 -19.33 -8.49
C ASN A 120 -4.03 -18.86 -9.38
N ASP A 121 -4.90 -17.95 -8.93
CA ASP A 121 -6.15 -17.62 -9.61
C ASP A 121 -6.36 -16.13 -9.94
N ILE A 122 -5.35 -15.25 -9.77
CA ILE A 122 -5.45 -13.85 -10.24
C ILE A 122 -4.31 -13.54 -11.21
N LYS A 123 -4.68 -13.50 -12.50
CA LYS A 123 -3.86 -13.11 -13.64
C LYS A 123 -2.91 -11.92 -13.34
N PHE A 124 -1.61 -12.20 -13.24
CA PHE A 124 -0.42 -11.57 -13.86
C PHE A 124 -0.36 -10.05 -14.21
N THR A 125 -1.29 -9.19 -13.82
CA THR A 125 -1.46 -7.87 -14.48
C THR A 125 -0.96 -6.65 -13.69
N GLY A 126 -0.39 -6.82 -12.48
CA GLY A 126 0.09 -5.70 -11.65
C GLY A 126 1.52 -5.82 -11.09
N GLN A 127 2.13 -7.01 -11.15
CA GLN A 127 3.44 -7.26 -10.53
C GLN A 127 4.59 -6.54 -11.26
N GLU A 128 4.43 -6.20 -12.54
CA GLU A 128 5.43 -5.46 -13.32
C GLU A 128 5.60 -4.01 -12.86
N TYR A 129 4.55 -3.40 -12.31
CA TYR A 129 4.56 -2.00 -11.87
C TYR A 129 4.99 -1.84 -10.41
N LEU A 130 4.81 -2.87 -9.59
CA LEU A 130 5.05 -2.85 -8.15
C LEU A 130 6.42 -2.28 -7.78
N LEU A 131 7.50 -2.84 -8.32
CA LEU A 131 8.86 -2.39 -7.98
C LEU A 131 9.15 -0.97 -8.49
N THR A 132 8.65 -0.63 -9.68
CA THR A 132 8.77 0.73 -10.23
C THR A 132 8.06 1.75 -9.34
N ASN A 133 6.85 1.42 -8.88
CA ASN A 133 6.06 2.26 -8.00
C ASN A 133 6.68 2.37 -6.59
N ILE A 134 7.29 1.30 -6.08
CA ILE A 134 8.07 1.33 -4.83
C ILE A 134 9.31 2.24 -4.97
N PHE A 135 10.03 2.19 -6.10
CA PHE A 135 11.18 3.08 -6.33
C PHE A 135 10.73 4.54 -6.42
N TYR A 136 9.59 4.80 -7.04
CA TYR A 136 8.98 6.12 -7.07
C TYR A 136 8.59 6.60 -5.66
N MET A 137 7.87 5.76 -4.90
CA MET A 137 7.50 6.05 -3.51
C MET A 137 8.75 6.38 -2.66
N THR A 138 9.81 5.57 -2.79
CA THR A 138 11.08 5.81 -2.09
C THR A 138 11.68 7.17 -2.47
N ALA A 139 11.62 7.56 -3.74
CA ALA A 139 12.06 8.89 -4.16
C ALA A 139 11.24 10.01 -3.49
N ARG A 140 9.92 9.81 -3.33
CA ARG A 140 9.05 10.77 -2.63
C ARG A 140 9.35 10.89 -1.14
N PHE A 141 9.73 9.79 -0.47
CA PHE A 141 10.18 9.85 0.92
C PHE A 141 11.43 10.74 1.06
N VAL A 142 12.40 10.56 0.16
CA VAL A 142 13.61 11.37 0.14
C VAL A 142 13.33 12.83 -0.24
N ASP A 143 12.33 13.09 -1.09
CA ASP A 143 11.87 14.47 -1.35
C ASP A 143 11.36 15.14 -0.07
N LYS A 144 10.54 14.45 0.73
CA LYS A 144 10.04 14.99 2.01
C LYS A 144 11.14 15.18 3.04
N LEU A 145 12.17 14.34 3.00
CA LEU A 145 13.38 14.50 3.80
C LEU A 145 14.11 15.80 3.45
N TRP A 146 14.40 16.04 2.16
CA TRP A 146 15.05 17.29 1.69
C TRP A 146 14.20 18.54 1.92
N GLN A 147 12.87 18.42 1.90
CA GLN A 147 11.95 19.50 2.28
C GLN A 147 11.93 19.79 3.79
N GLN A 148 12.62 18.99 4.61
CA GLN A 148 12.60 19.07 6.08
C GLN A 148 11.19 18.96 6.66
N MET A 149 10.35 18.16 6.01
CA MET A 149 8.94 17.92 6.37
C MET A 149 8.74 16.68 7.23
N LEU A 150 9.83 16.03 7.65
CA LEU A 150 9.81 14.81 8.45
C LEU A 150 10.50 15.03 9.79
N LEU A 151 10.01 14.34 10.82
CA LEU A 151 10.57 14.29 12.17
C LEU A 151 11.41 13.02 12.40
N ILE A 152 11.42 12.08 11.45
CA ILE A 152 12.22 10.85 11.54
C ILE A 152 13.71 11.14 11.38
N ASP A 153 14.53 10.27 11.95
CA ASP A 153 15.96 10.27 11.65
C ASP A 153 16.19 9.81 10.21
N GLY A 154 16.90 10.61 9.40
CA GLY A 154 17.21 10.25 8.02
C GLY A 154 17.95 8.92 7.88
N ARG A 155 18.58 8.42 8.96
CA ARG A 155 19.24 7.10 8.99
C ARG A 155 18.24 5.96 8.82
N GLU A 156 16.99 6.13 9.25
CA GLU A 156 15.92 5.14 9.03
C GLU A 156 15.58 5.04 7.53
N VAL A 157 15.48 6.17 6.84
CA VAL A 157 15.25 6.22 5.39
C VAL A 157 16.44 5.60 4.63
N PHE A 158 17.66 5.86 5.11
CA PHE A 158 18.87 5.22 4.58
C PHE A 158 18.81 3.69 4.72
N ASP A 159 18.46 3.18 5.90
CA ASP A 159 18.38 1.73 6.15
C ASP A 159 17.33 1.08 5.26
N TYR A 160 16.17 1.72 5.11
CA TYR A 160 15.14 1.28 4.18
C TYR A 160 15.65 1.22 2.72
N CYS A 161 16.36 2.25 2.25
CA CYS A 161 16.95 2.24 0.92
C CYS A 161 17.97 1.11 0.74
N VAL A 162 18.81 0.85 1.75
CA VAL A 162 19.80 -0.25 1.74
C VAL A 162 19.12 -1.61 1.68
N THR A 163 18.12 -1.84 2.53
CA THR A 163 17.35 -3.10 2.56
C THR A 163 16.69 -3.38 1.21
N LEU A 164 16.01 -2.38 0.65
CA LEU A 164 15.36 -2.48 -0.65
C LEU A 164 16.38 -2.73 -1.78
N LEU A 165 17.52 -2.05 -1.76
CA LEU A 165 18.54 -2.22 -2.79
C LEU A 165 19.22 -3.60 -2.73
N ASN A 166 19.47 -4.12 -1.53
CA ASN A 166 19.95 -5.49 -1.34
C ASN A 166 18.93 -6.52 -1.83
N HIS A 167 17.64 -6.27 -1.68
CA HIS A 167 16.60 -7.11 -2.25
C HIS A 167 16.66 -7.10 -3.79
N VAL A 168 16.65 -5.92 -4.41
CA VAL A 168 16.70 -5.77 -5.88
C VAL A 168 17.94 -6.46 -6.46
N LYS A 169 19.10 -6.36 -5.80
CA LYS A 169 20.32 -7.04 -6.24
C LYS A 169 20.25 -8.56 -6.10
N ARG A 170 19.57 -9.09 -5.08
CA ARG A 170 19.31 -10.54 -4.96
C ARG A 170 18.39 -11.03 -6.07
N THR A 171 17.34 -10.28 -6.41
CA THR A 171 16.37 -10.63 -7.47
C THR A 171 16.90 -10.38 -8.89
N ALA A 172 17.87 -9.49 -9.07
CA ALA A 172 18.52 -9.20 -10.36
C ALA A 172 19.15 -10.45 -11.00
N SER A 173 19.56 -11.43 -10.20
CA SER A 173 20.04 -12.74 -10.67
C SER A 173 18.99 -13.53 -11.44
N ARG A 174 17.70 -13.28 -11.19
CA ARG A 174 16.55 -13.96 -11.80
C ARG A 174 15.89 -13.14 -12.91
N THR A 175 16.00 -11.80 -12.86
CA THR A 175 15.36 -10.88 -13.83
C THR A 175 16.28 -9.68 -14.16
N PRO A 176 17.09 -9.77 -15.24
CA PRO A 176 18.11 -8.76 -15.55
C PRO A 176 17.55 -7.38 -15.97
N SER A 177 16.38 -7.32 -16.60
CA SER A 177 15.84 -6.04 -17.13
C SER A 177 15.36 -5.09 -16.03
N LEU A 178 14.91 -5.64 -14.90
CA LEU A 178 14.41 -4.90 -13.75
C LEU A 178 15.55 -4.23 -12.96
N ALA A 179 16.71 -4.88 -12.92
CA ALA A 179 17.91 -4.41 -12.24
C ALA A 179 18.54 -3.18 -12.92
N ASN A 180 18.54 -3.15 -14.25
CA ASN A 180 19.26 -2.12 -15.02
C ASN A 180 18.53 -0.77 -15.09
N ASN A 181 17.19 -0.76 -15.11
CA ASN A 181 16.42 0.50 -15.20
C ASN A 181 15.91 0.99 -13.84
N GLY A 182 15.40 0.09 -12.99
CA GLY A 182 14.83 0.45 -11.69
C GLY A 182 15.87 0.67 -10.59
N GLY A 183 16.96 -0.12 -10.60
CA GLY A 183 18.05 0.01 -9.64
C GLY A 183 18.68 1.41 -9.62
N ASN A 184 18.80 2.05 -10.79
CA ASN A 184 19.36 3.41 -10.90
C ASN A 184 18.51 4.46 -10.17
N SER A 185 17.18 4.33 -10.19
CA SER A 185 16.29 5.24 -9.46
C SER A 185 16.46 5.08 -7.95
N LEU A 186 16.65 3.85 -7.47
CA LEU A 186 16.87 3.57 -6.06
C LEU A 186 18.26 4.02 -5.59
N TYR A 187 19.31 3.81 -6.40
CA TYR A 187 20.63 4.39 -6.14
C TYR A 187 20.56 5.92 -6.05
N ARG A 188 19.78 6.57 -6.92
CA ARG A 188 19.56 8.03 -6.84
C ARG A 188 18.92 8.43 -5.52
N SER A 189 17.89 7.71 -5.05
CA SER A 189 17.27 7.97 -3.74
C SER A 189 18.27 7.77 -2.59
N LEU A 190 19.06 6.69 -2.62
CA LEU A 190 20.12 6.43 -1.63
C LEU A 190 21.15 7.56 -1.62
N ASN A 191 21.64 7.98 -2.79
CA ASN A 191 22.61 9.05 -2.96
C ASN A 191 22.11 10.38 -2.38
N ARG A 192 20.87 10.74 -2.70
CA ARG A 192 20.21 11.94 -2.16
C ARG A 192 20.06 11.86 -0.64
N CYS A 193 19.72 10.68 -0.10
CA CYS A 193 19.62 10.47 1.35
C CYS A 193 20.98 10.61 2.06
N ILE A 194 22.06 10.06 1.48
CA ILE A 194 23.42 10.21 2.00
C ILE A 194 23.83 11.69 2.05
N LEU A 195 23.61 12.43 0.96
CA LEU A 195 23.96 13.85 0.91
C LEU A 195 23.12 14.68 1.90
N TYR A 196 21.84 14.34 2.09
CA TYR A 196 21.01 14.94 3.12
C TYR A 196 21.58 14.73 4.52
N LEU A 197 21.96 13.48 4.86
CA LEU A 197 22.51 13.13 6.17
C LEU A 197 23.80 13.88 6.48
N LEU A 198 24.66 14.10 5.48
CA LEU A 198 25.89 14.87 5.65
C LEU A 198 25.62 16.38 5.75
N ALA A 199 24.61 16.88 5.04
CA ALA A 199 24.23 18.29 5.05
C ALA A 199 23.48 18.71 6.33
N TYR A 200 22.57 17.88 6.80
CA TYR A 200 21.67 18.13 7.93
C TYR A 200 21.73 17.00 8.97
N PRO A 201 22.88 16.76 9.62
CA PRO A 201 22.99 15.73 10.66
C PRO A 201 22.11 16.10 11.88
N PRO A 202 21.36 15.13 12.46
CA PRO A 202 20.68 15.33 13.74
C PRO A 202 21.65 15.74 14.87
N ALA A 203 21.14 16.45 15.87
CA ALA A 203 21.88 16.69 17.11
C ALA A 203 21.91 15.41 17.97
N PRO A 204 23.03 15.07 18.65
CA PRO A 204 24.30 15.81 18.71
C PRO A 204 25.23 15.57 17.50
N PHE A 205 25.58 16.65 16.79
CA PHE A 205 26.18 16.62 15.46
C PHE A 205 27.46 15.76 15.31
N ASN A 206 28.43 15.88 16.22
CA ASN A 206 29.73 15.22 16.06
C ASN A 206 29.63 13.69 16.11
N ILE A 207 28.84 13.20 17.07
CA ILE A 207 28.62 11.76 17.26
C ILE A 207 27.84 11.23 16.06
N THR A 208 26.77 11.92 15.68
CA THR A 208 25.92 11.51 14.56
C THR A 208 26.67 11.52 13.22
N LEU A 209 27.56 12.48 12.97
CA LEU A 209 28.41 12.48 11.77
C LEU A 209 29.34 11.26 11.73
N VAL A 210 29.97 10.89 12.85
CA VAL A 210 30.81 9.69 12.93
C VAL A 210 29.97 8.43 12.67
N GLU A 211 28.76 8.35 13.22
CA GLU A 211 27.82 7.25 12.97
C GLU A 211 27.41 7.17 11.50
N ILE A 212 27.09 8.29 10.86
CA ILE A 212 26.78 8.36 9.43
C ILE A 212 27.96 7.87 8.60
N LEU A 213 29.18 8.37 8.85
CA LEU A 213 30.38 7.94 8.14
C LEU A 213 30.68 6.44 8.33
N ASN A 214 30.50 5.92 9.54
CA ASN A 214 30.59 4.48 9.81
C ASN A 214 29.56 3.69 9.01
N LYS A 215 28.32 4.19 8.91
CA LYS A 215 27.24 3.57 8.15
C LYS A 215 27.53 3.52 6.65
N LEU A 216 28.17 4.57 6.10
CA LEU A 216 28.66 4.57 4.73
C LEU A 216 29.73 3.50 4.50
N MET A 217 30.69 3.39 5.42
CA MET A 217 31.75 2.39 5.36
C MET A 217 31.23 0.96 5.50
N TYR A 218 30.24 0.74 6.38
CA TYR A 218 29.57 -0.54 6.53
C TYR A 218 28.88 -0.97 5.23
N ASN A 219 28.24 -0.02 4.54
CA ASN A 219 27.55 -0.24 3.26
C ASN A 219 28.40 0.09 2.03
N ARG A 220 29.74 0.08 2.14
CA ARG A 220 30.67 0.54 1.09
C ARG A 220 30.47 -0.11 -0.28
N LEU A 221 30.03 -1.38 -0.32
CA LEU A 221 29.79 -2.10 -1.57
C LEU A 221 28.55 -1.60 -2.33
N LEU A 222 27.62 -0.94 -1.65
CA LEU A 222 26.48 -0.28 -2.27
C LEU A 222 26.83 1.17 -2.61
N VAL A 223 27.47 1.88 -1.68
CA VAL A 223 27.80 3.31 -1.83
C VAL A 223 28.89 3.52 -2.89
N PHE A 224 30.00 2.76 -2.83
CA PHE A 224 31.16 2.89 -3.72
C PHE A 224 31.25 1.76 -4.76
N GLY A 225 30.30 0.83 -4.78
CA GLY A 225 30.28 -0.29 -5.72
C GLY A 225 30.07 0.11 -7.18
N ALA A 226 30.23 -0.84 -8.09
CA ALA A 226 30.10 -0.61 -9.54
C ALA A 226 28.69 -0.13 -9.97
N GLY A 227 27.65 -0.47 -9.20
CA GLY A 227 26.26 -0.06 -9.49
C GLY A 227 25.96 1.42 -9.22
N ASN A 228 26.81 2.12 -8.47
CA ASN A 228 26.61 3.54 -8.14
C ASN A 228 27.66 4.41 -8.82
N HIS A 229 27.34 4.98 -9.98
CA HIS A 229 28.27 5.76 -10.79
C HIS A 229 27.73 7.15 -11.15
N ASP A 230 26.83 7.69 -10.32
CA ASP A 230 26.26 9.01 -10.56
C ASP A 230 27.32 10.12 -10.33
N PRO A 231 27.80 10.81 -11.38
CA PRO A 231 28.85 11.81 -11.25
C PRO A 231 28.43 12.98 -10.36
N ASP A 232 27.14 13.33 -10.35
CA ASP A 232 26.63 14.43 -9.54
C ASP A 232 26.76 14.10 -8.04
N PHE A 233 26.41 12.87 -7.67
CA PHE A 233 26.57 12.36 -6.32
C PHE A 233 28.05 12.27 -5.91
N ILE A 234 28.90 11.68 -6.75
CA ILE A 234 30.33 11.51 -6.43
C ILE A 234 31.02 12.85 -6.23
N GLY A 235 30.70 13.86 -7.06
CA GLY A 235 31.21 15.22 -6.90
C GLY A 235 30.78 15.84 -5.56
N CYS A 236 29.48 15.77 -5.24
CA CYS A 236 28.94 16.32 -3.99
C CYS A 236 29.49 15.60 -2.75
N LEU A 237 29.58 14.27 -2.79
CA LEU A 237 30.15 13.49 -1.68
C LEU A 237 31.61 13.84 -1.45
N THR A 238 32.40 14.01 -2.52
CA THR A 238 33.80 14.41 -2.42
C THR A 238 33.94 15.75 -1.70
N TYR A 239 33.12 16.75 -2.06
CA TYR A 239 33.07 18.03 -1.35
C TYR A 239 32.75 17.85 0.14
N CYS A 240 31.68 17.11 0.47
CA CYS A 240 31.25 16.89 1.86
C CYS A 240 32.35 16.24 2.71
N ILE A 241 33.03 15.22 2.20
CA ILE A 241 34.07 14.50 2.94
C ILE A 241 35.29 15.39 3.19
N ILE A 242 35.70 16.19 2.19
CA ILE A 242 36.79 17.14 2.31
C ILE A 242 36.48 18.21 3.37
N GLN A 243 35.25 18.74 3.37
CA GLN A 243 34.81 19.74 4.32
C GLN A 243 34.77 19.20 5.75
N LEU A 244 34.22 17.99 5.93
CA LEU A 244 34.19 17.30 7.21
C LEU A 244 35.59 17.00 7.76
N HIS A 245 36.57 16.73 6.90
CA HIS A 245 37.95 16.49 7.34
C HIS A 245 38.59 17.74 7.94
N LYS A 246 38.31 18.93 7.37
CA LYS A 246 38.74 20.21 7.94
C LYS A 246 38.05 20.56 9.26
N GLY A 247 36.95 19.88 9.57
CA GLY A 247 36.09 20.17 10.71
C GLY A 247 35.09 21.28 10.44
N ASP A 248 34.88 21.62 9.17
CA ASP A 248 33.84 22.54 8.74
C ASP A 248 32.56 21.77 8.37
N LYS A 249 31.40 22.40 8.54
CA LYS A 249 30.14 21.83 8.05
C LYS A 249 30.04 22.03 6.53
N PRO A 250 29.47 21.05 5.78
CA PRO A 250 29.23 21.20 4.33
C PRO A 250 28.22 22.32 3.99
N ILE A 251 27.41 22.75 4.96
CA ILE A 251 26.61 23.99 4.86
C ILE A 251 27.41 25.12 5.53
N LEU A 252 27.63 26.18 4.75
CA LEU A 252 28.49 27.35 5.02
C LEU A 252 28.35 27.94 6.44
N HIS A 253 29.51 28.21 7.04
CA HIS A 253 29.78 29.09 8.19
C HIS A 253 28.96 28.89 9.48
N ILE A 254 29.51 28.08 10.40
CA ILE A 254 29.36 28.33 11.85
C ILE A 254 30.77 28.18 12.46
N PRO A 255 31.26 29.14 13.27
CA PRO A 255 32.59 29.04 13.85
C PRO A 255 32.68 27.88 14.84
N SER A 256 33.83 27.23 14.74
CA SER A 256 34.39 26.13 15.51
C SER A 256 34.17 26.22 17.03
N GLN A 257 33.76 25.11 17.63
CA GLN A 257 34.16 24.75 19.00
C GLN A 257 34.71 23.31 19.00
N PHE A 258 36.01 23.22 19.26
CA PHE A 258 36.86 22.02 19.39
C PHE A 258 36.50 21.27 20.69
N ASP A 259 36.39 19.94 20.74
CA ASP A 259 37.53 19.02 20.96
C ASP A 259 37.32 17.57 20.42
N GLN A 260 36.17 17.26 19.79
CA GLN A 260 35.90 15.92 19.22
C GLN A 260 36.29 15.75 17.74
N GLN A 261 36.99 16.75 17.18
CA GLN A 261 37.33 16.89 15.75
C GLN A 261 38.19 15.73 15.20
N ARG A 262 39.04 15.09 16.03
CA ARG A 262 39.95 14.02 15.56
C ARG A 262 39.23 12.76 15.05
N THR A 263 38.12 12.37 15.66
CA THR A 263 37.42 11.14 15.27
C THR A 263 36.72 11.33 13.93
N THR A 264 36.03 12.45 13.74
CA THR A 264 35.39 12.82 12.47
C THR A 264 36.42 13.02 11.36
N THR A 265 37.55 13.67 11.64
CA THR A 265 38.67 13.83 10.69
C THR A 265 39.27 12.47 10.29
N ARG A 266 39.45 11.54 11.24
CA ARG A 266 39.96 10.19 10.93
C ARG A 266 38.96 9.36 10.13
N MET A 267 37.68 9.44 10.47
CA MET A 267 36.62 8.70 9.77
C MET A 267 36.38 9.25 8.35
N SER A 268 36.35 10.57 8.19
CA SER A 268 36.26 11.20 6.86
C SER A 268 37.45 10.83 5.98
N PHE A 269 38.67 10.74 6.53
CA PHE A 269 39.82 10.27 5.76
C PHE A 269 39.66 8.81 5.29
N ARG A 270 39.14 7.92 6.15
CA ARG A 270 38.86 6.53 5.74
C ARG A 270 37.82 6.44 4.61
N VAL A 271 36.78 7.28 4.68
CA VAL A 271 35.78 7.37 3.61
C VAL A 271 36.40 7.92 2.33
N TRP A 272 37.28 8.92 2.43
CA TRP A 272 38.04 9.45 1.30
C TRP A 272 38.93 8.38 0.66
N GLU A 273 39.61 7.55 1.46
CA GLU A 273 40.45 6.47 0.94
C GLU A 273 39.66 5.48 0.08
N GLU A 274 38.52 5.00 0.57
CA GLU A 274 37.67 4.10 -0.21
C GLU A 274 37.05 4.79 -1.43
N LEU A 275 36.60 6.04 -1.29
CA LEU A 275 36.02 6.82 -2.39
C LEU A 275 37.05 7.03 -3.52
N TYR A 276 38.28 7.43 -3.18
CA TYR A 276 39.37 7.61 -4.15
C TYR A 276 39.70 6.29 -4.85
N VAL A 277 39.90 5.21 -4.10
CA VAL A 277 40.25 3.89 -4.66
C VAL A 277 39.16 3.40 -5.63
N CYS A 278 37.88 3.55 -5.28
CA CYS A 278 36.79 3.01 -6.08
C CYS A 278 36.31 3.93 -7.20
N LYS A 279 36.51 5.25 -7.10
CA LYS A 279 35.86 6.25 -7.96
C LYS A 279 36.80 7.30 -8.55
N LYS A 280 38.12 7.15 -8.44
CA LYS A 280 39.12 8.08 -9.00
C LYS A 280 38.77 8.59 -10.41
N PRO A 281 38.46 7.75 -11.42
CA PRO A 281 38.20 8.24 -12.77
C PRO A 281 37.02 9.21 -12.85
N VAL A 282 35.97 8.95 -12.06
CA VAL A 282 34.77 9.81 -12.00
C VAL A 282 35.10 11.14 -11.33
N ILE A 283 35.89 11.10 -10.25
CA ILE A 283 36.30 12.31 -9.52
C ILE A 283 37.13 13.22 -10.44
N GLU A 284 38.08 12.65 -11.18
CA GLU A 284 38.92 13.37 -12.15
C GLU A 284 38.09 13.93 -13.32
N GLU A 285 37.09 13.19 -13.80
CA GLU A 285 36.16 13.64 -14.84
C GLU A 285 35.28 14.82 -14.37
N VAL A 286 34.65 14.69 -13.20
CA VAL A 286 33.74 15.70 -12.64
C VAL A 286 34.46 17.03 -12.41
N PHE A 287 35.66 16.97 -11.83
CA PHE A 287 36.42 18.19 -11.49
C PHE A 287 37.39 18.63 -12.58
N LYS A 288 37.54 17.84 -13.65
CA LYS A 288 38.46 18.12 -14.77
C LYS A 288 39.90 18.34 -14.31
N VAL A 289 40.34 17.55 -13.35
CA VAL A 289 41.70 17.58 -12.79
C VAL A 289 42.30 16.18 -12.78
N THR A 290 43.63 16.09 -12.76
CA THR A 290 44.34 14.84 -12.44
C THR A 290 44.79 14.92 -10.99
N LEU A 291 44.29 14.00 -10.16
CA LEU A 291 44.61 13.97 -8.74
C LEU A 291 46.05 13.48 -8.51
N ALA A 292 46.70 14.04 -7.49
CA ALA A 292 48.04 13.62 -7.07
C ALA A 292 48.10 12.11 -6.80
N SER A 293 49.28 11.50 -6.95
CA SER A 293 49.48 10.12 -6.52
C SER A 293 49.51 10.02 -4.99
N PRO A 294 49.07 8.89 -4.41
CA PRO A 294 49.21 8.67 -2.98
C PRO A 294 50.68 8.63 -2.57
N PHE A 295 51.00 9.21 -1.40
CA PHE A 295 52.30 9.05 -0.76
C PHE A 295 52.47 7.62 -0.23
N GLN A 296 53.71 7.15 -0.11
CA GLN A 296 54.04 5.78 0.32
C GLN A 296 53.26 5.38 1.59
N ASN A 297 52.65 4.19 1.56
CA ASN A 297 51.77 3.58 2.58
C ASN A 297 50.32 4.12 2.69
N CYS A 298 49.89 5.12 1.92
CA CYS A 298 48.50 5.59 1.89
C CYS A 298 47.75 5.07 0.66
N ARG A 299 46.44 4.81 0.78
CA ARG A 299 45.61 4.38 -0.36
C ARG A 299 45.08 5.55 -1.19
N ALA A 300 45.11 6.76 -0.64
CA ALA A 300 44.67 7.98 -1.30
C ALA A 300 45.60 9.17 -1.02
N PRO A 301 45.52 10.24 -1.83
CA PRO A 301 46.31 11.45 -1.64
C PRO A 301 45.95 12.19 -0.35
N ASN A 302 46.86 13.02 0.12
CA ASN A 302 46.59 13.89 1.27
C ASN A 302 45.45 14.86 0.93
N ILE A 303 44.42 14.84 1.76
CA ILE A 303 43.20 15.63 1.57
C ILE A 303 43.46 17.14 1.60
N LYS A 304 44.53 17.61 2.25
CA LYS A 304 44.96 19.03 2.18
C LYS A 304 45.38 19.42 0.77
N GLY A 305 46.22 18.60 0.12
CA GLY A 305 46.64 18.85 -1.26
C GLY A 305 45.49 18.67 -2.26
N THR A 306 44.60 17.71 -2.01
CA THR A 306 43.38 17.56 -2.81
C THR A 306 42.44 18.75 -2.67
N TYR A 307 42.27 19.29 -1.46
CA TYR A 307 41.46 20.49 -1.23
C TYR A 307 41.91 21.64 -2.14
N ASP A 308 43.20 21.95 -2.15
CA ASP A 308 43.74 23.07 -2.94
C ASP A 308 43.52 22.88 -4.46
N GLN A 309 43.43 21.62 -4.92
CA GLN A 309 43.21 21.30 -6.33
C GLN A 309 41.74 21.37 -6.77
N ILE A 310 40.80 20.95 -5.90
CA ILE A 310 39.39 20.75 -6.33
C ILE A 310 38.36 21.59 -5.58
N PHE A 311 38.73 22.33 -4.54
CA PHE A 311 37.76 23.00 -3.67
C PHE A 311 36.79 23.92 -4.43
N GLU A 312 37.27 24.83 -5.27
CA GLU A 312 36.41 25.76 -6.02
C GLU A 312 35.41 25.04 -6.93
N SER A 313 35.88 24.04 -7.70
CA SER A 313 35.03 23.22 -8.56
C SER A 313 34.02 22.40 -7.76
N ALA A 314 34.46 21.79 -6.66
CA ALA A 314 33.64 20.96 -5.79
C ALA A 314 32.58 21.78 -5.03
N PHE A 315 32.95 22.98 -4.57
CA PHE A 315 32.05 23.92 -3.91
C PHE A 315 30.96 24.42 -4.87
N LYS A 316 31.34 24.84 -6.09
CA LYS A 316 30.37 25.24 -7.12
C LYS A 316 29.42 24.09 -7.47
N HIS A 317 29.94 22.87 -7.57
CA HIS A 317 29.15 21.67 -7.85
C HIS A 317 28.14 21.38 -6.73
N TRP A 318 28.59 21.45 -5.47
CA TRP A 318 27.74 21.30 -4.29
C TRP A 318 26.63 22.37 -4.24
N LEU A 319 26.96 23.64 -4.46
CA LEU A 319 25.97 24.71 -4.49
C LEU A 319 24.92 24.50 -5.59
N ALA A 320 25.35 24.11 -6.79
CA ALA A 320 24.44 23.82 -7.89
C ALA A 320 23.50 22.65 -7.55
N TYR A 321 24.00 21.64 -6.85
CA TYR A 321 23.20 20.50 -6.38
C TYR A 321 22.16 20.93 -5.34
N VAL A 322 22.57 21.63 -4.29
CA VAL A 322 21.68 22.12 -3.23
C VAL A 322 20.60 23.05 -3.79
N GLU A 323 20.96 23.91 -4.73
CA GLU A 323 20.01 24.78 -5.44
C GLU A 323 19.05 23.96 -6.32
N GLY A 324 19.54 22.90 -6.95
CA GLY A 324 18.73 21.94 -7.71
C GLY A 324 17.67 21.25 -6.84
N GLU A 325 18.05 20.85 -5.62
CA GLU A 325 17.17 20.24 -4.61
C GLU A 325 16.11 21.23 -4.11
N LYS A 326 16.48 22.48 -3.80
CA LYS A 326 15.52 23.54 -3.43
C LYS A 326 14.50 23.80 -4.54
N ASN A 327 14.96 23.87 -5.79
CA ASN A 327 14.08 24.07 -6.94
C ASN A 327 13.24 22.84 -7.31
N ALA A 328 13.59 21.65 -6.80
CA ALA A 328 12.79 20.44 -7.02
C ALA A 328 11.46 20.48 -6.25
N VAL A 329 11.40 21.21 -5.13
CA VAL A 329 10.18 21.42 -4.33
C VAL A 329 9.07 22.10 -5.16
N ILE A 330 9.47 22.96 -6.10
CA ILE A 330 8.55 23.77 -6.92
C ILE A 330 8.04 22.98 -8.15
N ARG A 331 8.72 21.89 -8.53
CA ARG A 331 8.36 21.09 -9.71
C ARG A 331 7.46 19.93 -9.33
N ASN A 332 6.48 19.64 -10.16
CA ASN A 332 5.63 18.46 -10.00
C ASN A 332 6.47 17.17 -10.11
N PRO A 333 6.62 16.39 -9.02
CA PRO A 333 7.55 15.25 -8.95
C PRO A 333 7.24 14.16 -9.97
N TRP A 334 5.95 13.96 -10.25
CA TRP A 334 5.46 13.03 -11.27
C TRP A 334 5.85 13.42 -12.71
N ASP A 335 5.83 14.72 -13.05
CA ASP A 335 6.25 15.19 -14.37
C ASP A 335 7.76 14.97 -14.60
N VAL A 336 8.55 15.09 -13.54
CA VAL A 336 10.00 14.81 -13.58
C VAL A 336 10.25 13.33 -13.77
N HIS A 337 9.53 12.45 -13.05
CA HIS A 337 9.70 11.01 -13.15
C HIS A 337 9.31 10.47 -14.53
N ASN A 338 8.18 10.93 -15.10
CA ASN A 338 7.77 10.58 -16.47
C ASN A 338 8.79 11.02 -17.54
N ASN A 339 9.40 12.19 -17.36
CA ASN A 339 10.45 12.68 -18.25
C ASN A 339 11.76 11.87 -18.13
N ILE A 340 12.04 11.27 -16.97
CA ILE A 340 13.20 10.39 -16.77
C ILE A 340 12.92 9.01 -17.37
N GLN A 341 11.75 8.44 -17.11
CA GLN A 341 11.32 7.15 -17.68
C GLN A 341 11.28 7.18 -19.23
N SER A 342 10.70 8.24 -19.81
CA SER A 342 10.63 8.40 -21.27
C SER A 342 11.98 8.67 -21.94
N LYS A 343 12.97 9.23 -21.22
CA LYS A 343 14.35 9.35 -21.71
C LYS A 343 15.08 8.02 -21.74
N ILE A 344 14.77 7.10 -20.83
CA ILE A 344 15.36 5.75 -20.76
C ILE A 344 14.79 4.84 -21.86
N GLN A 345 13.50 4.96 -22.19
CA GLN A 345 12.90 4.18 -23.30
C GLN A 345 13.30 4.66 -24.70
N LYS A 346 13.74 5.92 -24.87
CA LYS A 346 14.04 6.51 -26.19
C LYS A 346 15.50 6.44 -26.62
N VAL A 347 16.40 5.85 -25.83
CA VAL A 347 17.84 5.74 -26.20
C VAL A 347 18.16 4.66 -27.25
N THR A 348 17.16 3.95 -27.77
CA THR A 348 17.29 3.08 -28.96
C THR A 348 16.96 3.78 -30.29
N GLY A 349 16.77 5.10 -30.32
CA GLY A 349 16.49 5.83 -31.57
C GLY A 349 17.18 7.20 -31.61
N GLY A 350 18.05 7.39 -32.60
CA GLY A 350 18.91 8.55 -32.75
C GLY A 350 18.21 9.92 -32.90
N LEU A 351 19.00 10.94 -32.59
CA LEU A 351 18.93 12.31 -33.10
C LEU A 351 17.58 13.04 -33.03
N THR A 352 17.25 13.61 -31.87
CA THR A 352 16.42 14.84 -31.80
C THR A 352 16.70 15.56 -30.49
N ARG A 353 17.71 16.43 -30.49
CA ARG A 353 18.05 17.23 -29.31
C ARG A 353 18.49 18.65 -29.66
N LEU A 354 17.63 19.40 -30.32
CA LEU A 354 17.66 20.86 -30.33
C LEU A 354 16.19 21.32 -30.35
N THR A 355 15.83 22.32 -29.54
CA THR A 355 14.48 22.97 -29.45
C THR A 355 13.47 22.47 -28.40
N SER A 356 13.81 22.40 -27.10
CA SER A 356 12.76 22.40 -26.04
C SER A 356 13.20 22.93 -24.66
N ARG A 357 14.06 23.96 -24.57
CA ARG A 357 14.44 24.52 -23.25
C ARG A 357 13.69 25.79 -22.84
N THR A 358 12.94 26.43 -23.74
CA THR A 358 12.36 27.77 -23.46
C THR A 358 10.85 27.80 -23.23
N LYS A 359 10.08 26.77 -23.65
CA LYS A 359 8.61 26.78 -23.47
C LYS A 359 8.11 26.24 -22.12
N LEU A 360 8.88 25.35 -21.47
CA LEU A 360 8.46 24.74 -20.20
C LEU A 360 8.42 25.73 -19.02
N LYS A 361 9.23 26.80 -19.03
CA LYS A 361 9.31 27.72 -17.88
C LYS A 361 8.05 28.60 -17.72
N LYS A 362 7.31 28.86 -18.81
CA LYS A 362 6.09 29.68 -18.78
C LYS A 362 4.85 28.86 -18.39
N ASP A 363 4.71 27.64 -18.92
CA ASP A 363 3.59 26.75 -18.60
C ASP A 363 3.58 26.27 -17.13
N ILE A 364 4.75 26.15 -16.49
CA ILE A 364 4.86 25.76 -15.07
C ILE A 364 4.38 26.90 -14.14
N SER A 365 4.60 28.16 -14.52
CA SER A 365 4.18 29.31 -13.72
C SER A 365 2.66 29.51 -13.77
N GLU A 366 2.06 29.37 -14.96
CA GLU A 366 0.60 29.50 -15.14
C GLU A 366 -0.17 28.29 -14.56
N ARG A 367 0.41 27.08 -14.52
CA ARG A 367 -0.23 25.91 -13.87
C ARG A 367 -0.15 25.91 -12.35
N ASN A 368 0.85 26.58 -11.77
CA ASN A 368 1.00 26.65 -10.33
C ASN A 368 -0.06 27.56 -9.71
N ASP A 369 -0.44 28.68 -10.34
CA ASP A 369 -1.58 29.50 -9.91
C ASP A 369 -2.91 28.73 -9.99
N VAL A 370 -3.09 27.90 -11.03
CA VAL A 370 -4.33 27.12 -11.24
C VAL A 370 -4.49 25.96 -10.24
N ARG A 371 -3.42 25.52 -9.57
CA ARG A 371 -3.50 24.46 -8.54
C ARG A 371 -4.01 24.93 -7.18
N PHE A 372 -3.92 26.23 -6.88
CA PHE A 372 -4.29 26.74 -5.55
C PHE A 372 -5.79 27.10 -5.43
N ASP A 373 -6.48 27.35 -6.54
CA ASP A 373 -7.87 27.85 -6.57
C ASP A 373 -8.95 26.81 -6.95
N GLN A 374 -8.65 25.51 -6.97
CA GLN A 374 -9.64 24.48 -7.35
C GLN A 374 -9.85 23.35 -6.34
N TYR A 375 -9.85 23.67 -5.06
CA TYR A 375 -10.38 22.76 -4.04
C TYR A 375 -11.54 23.42 -3.29
N ASN A 376 -12.67 23.62 -4.00
CA ASN A 376 -13.92 23.92 -3.31
C ASN A 376 -14.27 22.71 -2.44
N THR A 377 -14.19 22.88 -1.12
CA THR A 377 -14.51 21.85 -0.12
C THR A 377 -15.89 21.24 -0.37
N GLU A 378 -16.82 22.05 -0.88
CA GLU A 378 -18.18 21.63 -1.21
C GLU A 378 -18.24 20.74 -2.45
N SER A 379 -17.50 21.06 -3.51
CA SER A 379 -17.37 20.21 -4.70
C SER A 379 -16.66 18.88 -4.39
N ASN A 380 -15.65 18.90 -3.52
CA ASN A 380 -15.00 17.68 -3.05
C ASN A 380 -15.94 16.81 -2.22
N LYS A 381 -16.70 17.42 -1.30
CA LYS A 381 -17.74 16.71 -0.53
C LYS A 381 -18.77 16.08 -1.47
N GLN A 382 -19.22 16.81 -2.50
CA GLN A 382 -20.14 16.27 -3.50
C GLN A 382 -19.53 15.11 -4.28
N LEU A 383 -18.26 15.20 -4.71
CA LEU A 383 -17.59 14.13 -5.43
C LEU A 383 -17.40 12.89 -4.55
N VAL A 384 -16.97 13.08 -3.29
CA VAL A 384 -16.81 12.00 -2.31
C VAL A 384 -18.15 11.35 -2.02
N ASN A 385 -19.20 12.13 -1.76
CA ASN A 385 -20.54 11.61 -1.54
C ASN A 385 -21.02 10.83 -2.76
N ALA A 386 -20.83 11.34 -3.99
CA ALA A 386 -21.19 10.62 -5.20
C ALA A 386 -20.45 9.27 -5.33
N LYS A 387 -19.17 9.21 -4.94
CA LYS A 387 -18.42 7.95 -4.92
C LYS A 387 -18.89 7.00 -3.82
N ILE A 388 -19.19 7.51 -2.63
CA ILE A 388 -19.76 6.71 -1.52
C ILE A 388 -21.10 6.13 -1.94
N THR A 389 -21.99 6.93 -2.54
CA THR A 389 -23.30 6.46 -3.03
C THR A 389 -23.15 5.35 -4.06
N LEU A 390 -22.19 5.44 -4.99
CA LEU A 390 -21.93 4.34 -5.94
C LEU A 390 -21.49 3.04 -5.24
N ILE A 391 -20.69 3.15 -4.17
CA ILE A 391 -20.26 1.99 -3.39
C ILE A 391 -21.45 1.40 -2.61
N GLU A 392 -22.27 2.24 -1.99
CA GLU A 392 -23.50 1.83 -1.29
C GLU A 392 -24.49 1.15 -2.24
N GLU A 393 -24.73 1.73 -3.42
CA GLU A 393 -25.58 1.14 -4.46
C GLU A 393 -25.04 -0.22 -4.92
N PHE A 394 -23.73 -0.33 -5.15
CA PHE A 394 -23.10 -1.60 -5.52
C PHE A 394 -23.22 -2.65 -4.41
N TRP A 395 -23.00 -2.26 -3.16
CA TRP A 395 -23.13 -3.15 -2.01
C TRP A 395 -24.57 -3.64 -1.81
N ASN A 396 -25.54 -2.73 -1.88
CA ASN A 396 -26.96 -3.05 -1.81
C ASN A 396 -27.40 -3.94 -2.98
N PHE A 397 -26.88 -3.70 -4.18
CA PHE A 397 -27.10 -4.58 -5.33
C PHE A 397 -26.57 -5.99 -5.07
N GLY A 398 -25.36 -6.12 -4.50
CA GLY A 398 -24.78 -7.41 -4.12
C GLY A 398 -25.62 -8.16 -3.09
N LEU A 399 -26.08 -7.48 -2.04
CA LEU A 399 -26.98 -8.05 -1.03
C LEU A 399 -28.32 -8.49 -1.64
N MET A 400 -28.94 -7.63 -2.45
CA MET A 400 -30.21 -7.94 -3.11
C MET A 400 -30.07 -9.11 -4.09
N GLN A 401 -28.94 -9.19 -4.79
CA GLN A 401 -28.64 -10.32 -5.67
C GLN A 401 -28.48 -11.63 -4.88
N GLN A 402 -27.80 -11.59 -3.74
CA GLN A 402 -27.65 -12.75 -2.87
C GLN A 402 -28.98 -13.23 -2.31
N GLU A 403 -29.82 -12.30 -1.84
CA GLU A 403 -31.16 -12.61 -1.32
C GLU A 403 -32.05 -13.22 -2.42
N ASN A 404 -32.10 -12.58 -3.60
CA ASN A 404 -32.84 -13.09 -4.75
C ASN A 404 -32.34 -14.48 -5.16
N SER A 405 -31.02 -14.67 -5.24
CA SER A 405 -30.43 -15.97 -5.56
C SER A 405 -30.80 -17.03 -4.52
N TYR A 406 -30.79 -16.68 -3.23
CA TYR A 406 -31.21 -17.58 -2.16
C TYR A 406 -32.69 -17.97 -2.29
N VAL A 407 -33.58 -17.01 -2.54
CA VAL A 407 -35.01 -17.25 -2.75
C VAL A 407 -35.26 -18.12 -3.98
N HIS A 408 -34.58 -17.84 -5.10
CA HIS A 408 -34.67 -18.64 -6.32
C HIS A 408 -34.20 -20.07 -6.09
N THR A 409 -33.03 -20.27 -5.46
CA THR A 409 -32.50 -21.60 -5.14
C THR A 409 -33.44 -22.35 -4.19
N LYS A 410 -33.97 -21.69 -3.15
CA LYS A 410 -34.93 -22.30 -2.23
C LYS A 410 -36.20 -22.75 -2.96
N ARG A 411 -36.75 -21.91 -3.85
CA ARG A 411 -37.93 -22.24 -4.64
C ARG A 411 -37.66 -23.39 -5.61
N TYR A 412 -36.51 -23.38 -6.26
CA TYR A 412 -36.07 -24.44 -7.16
C TYR A 412 -35.96 -25.79 -6.43
N VAL A 413 -35.20 -25.83 -5.32
CA VAL A 413 -35.05 -27.05 -4.50
C VAL A 413 -36.39 -27.52 -3.95
N HIS A 414 -37.27 -26.61 -3.54
CA HIS A 414 -38.61 -26.97 -3.08
C HIS A 414 -39.46 -27.59 -4.20
N GLN A 415 -39.38 -27.05 -5.41
CA GLN A 415 -40.10 -27.59 -6.56
C GLN A 415 -39.55 -28.97 -6.97
N ASP A 416 -38.23 -29.14 -6.99
CA ASP A 416 -37.58 -30.44 -7.21
C ASP A 416 -38.02 -31.45 -6.15
N TRP A 417 -38.08 -31.03 -4.88
CA TRP A 417 -38.59 -31.88 -3.80
C TRP A 417 -40.05 -32.28 -4.02
N LEU A 418 -40.93 -31.35 -4.39
CA LEU A 418 -42.34 -31.66 -4.66
C LEU A 418 -42.50 -32.64 -5.83
N GLN A 419 -41.65 -32.53 -6.86
CA GLN A 419 -41.65 -33.47 -7.97
C GLN A 419 -41.22 -34.87 -7.52
N ILE A 420 -40.12 -34.96 -6.75
CA ILE A 420 -39.62 -36.22 -6.20
C ILE A 420 -40.66 -36.84 -5.25
N GLU A 421 -41.26 -36.03 -4.37
CA GLU A 421 -42.32 -36.46 -3.46
C GLU A 421 -43.50 -37.03 -4.25
N ALA A 422 -43.98 -36.30 -5.28
CA ALA A 422 -45.05 -36.75 -6.15
C ALA A 422 -44.71 -38.08 -6.85
N GLU A 423 -43.46 -38.25 -7.31
CA GLU A 423 -43.01 -39.50 -7.92
C GLU A 423 -42.96 -40.66 -6.92
N LEU A 424 -42.59 -40.41 -5.67
CA LEU A 424 -42.46 -41.41 -4.61
C LEU A 424 -43.79 -41.86 -4.01
N ILE A 425 -44.79 -40.96 -3.95
CA ILE A 425 -46.15 -41.25 -3.49
C ILE A 425 -47.12 -41.59 -4.62
N ARG A 426 -46.67 -41.53 -5.88
CA ARG A 426 -47.48 -41.90 -7.04
C ARG A 426 -48.00 -43.33 -6.88
N GLU A 427 -49.17 -43.60 -7.45
CA GLU A 427 -49.70 -44.96 -7.51
C GLU A 427 -48.63 -45.93 -8.06
N ARG A 428 -48.28 -46.95 -7.25
CA ARG A 428 -47.27 -47.99 -7.53
C ARG A 428 -45.81 -47.55 -7.43
N ALA A 429 -45.53 -46.37 -6.90
CA ALA A 429 -44.19 -45.96 -6.49
C ALA A 429 -43.76 -46.65 -5.19
N ILE A 430 -42.52 -46.40 -4.74
CA ILE A 430 -41.90 -47.11 -3.60
C ILE A 430 -42.75 -47.00 -2.33
N TRP A 431 -43.36 -45.84 -2.09
CA TRP A 431 -44.20 -45.62 -0.90
C TRP A 431 -45.69 -45.64 -1.21
N GLY A 432 -46.09 -45.28 -2.44
CA GLY A 432 -47.48 -45.26 -2.85
C GLY A 432 -48.32 -44.18 -2.15
N PRO A 433 -49.61 -44.06 -2.50
CA PRO A 433 -50.48 -43.02 -1.95
C PRO A 433 -50.79 -43.29 -0.47
N LYS A 434 -50.94 -42.22 0.33
CA LYS A 434 -51.21 -42.29 1.79
C LYS A 434 -52.49 -43.06 2.15
N CYS A 435 -53.43 -43.17 1.23
CA CYS A 435 -54.66 -43.93 1.38
C CYS A 435 -54.79 -44.92 0.21
N CYS A 436 -54.48 -46.19 0.47
CA CYS A 436 -54.96 -47.27 -0.38
C CYS A 436 -56.48 -47.36 -0.18
N ALA A 437 -57.28 -46.89 -1.14
CA ALA A 437 -58.72 -47.11 -1.06
C ALA A 437 -58.97 -48.62 -1.07
N GLU A 438 -59.57 -49.13 0.02
CA GLU A 438 -59.75 -50.55 0.38
C GLU A 438 -60.38 -51.40 -0.74
N PHE A 439 -61.09 -50.74 -1.64
CA PHE A 439 -61.81 -51.31 -2.78
C PHE A 439 -61.17 -50.96 -4.15
N THR A 440 -59.91 -50.56 -4.19
CA THR A 440 -59.24 -50.28 -5.47
C THR A 440 -58.98 -51.57 -6.23
N LYS A 441 -59.61 -51.72 -7.40
CA LYS A 441 -59.39 -52.84 -8.30
C LYS A 441 -58.51 -52.45 -9.47
N TRP A 442 -57.69 -53.40 -9.90
CA TRP A 442 -56.70 -53.20 -10.95
C TRP A 442 -57.06 -54.09 -12.15
N THR A 443 -56.91 -53.55 -13.35
CA THR A 443 -56.96 -54.31 -14.59
C THR A 443 -55.66 -54.17 -15.35
N LEU A 444 -55.35 -55.18 -16.15
CA LEU A 444 -54.31 -55.05 -17.16
C LEU A 444 -54.84 -54.20 -18.30
N ASP A 445 -54.10 -53.14 -18.59
CA ASP A 445 -54.21 -52.40 -19.84
C ASP A 445 -53.75 -53.33 -20.97
N ASN A 446 -54.71 -53.67 -21.85
CA ASN A 446 -54.47 -54.52 -23.01
C ASN A 446 -54.00 -53.72 -24.23
N THR A 447 -53.89 -52.39 -24.12
CA THR A 447 -53.43 -51.52 -25.19
C THR A 447 -51.93 -51.72 -25.38
N GLU A 448 -51.54 -52.35 -26.49
CA GLU A 448 -50.14 -52.63 -26.83
C GLU A 448 -49.47 -51.32 -27.26
N GLY A 449 -48.60 -50.78 -26.40
CA GLY A 449 -47.78 -49.61 -26.76
C GLY A 449 -46.77 -49.93 -27.86
N PRO A 450 -46.25 -48.93 -28.60
CA PRO A 450 -45.20 -49.15 -29.57
C PRO A 450 -44.02 -49.85 -28.86
N TYR A 451 -43.45 -50.87 -29.52
CA TYR A 451 -42.40 -51.78 -29.01
C TYR A 451 -42.83 -52.97 -28.12
N ARG A 452 -44.11 -53.36 -28.09
CA ARG A 452 -44.58 -54.61 -27.43
C ARG A 452 -44.11 -54.77 -25.98
N MET A 453 -44.03 -53.67 -25.23
CA MET A 453 -43.62 -53.71 -23.83
C MET A 453 -44.72 -54.27 -22.93
N ARG A 454 -44.30 -54.90 -21.82
CA ARG A 454 -45.14 -55.63 -20.84
C ARG A 454 -46.43 -54.86 -20.48
N ARG A 455 -47.55 -55.58 -20.44
CA ARG A 455 -48.88 -55.10 -20.07
C ARG A 455 -48.85 -54.31 -18.75
N LYS A 456 -49.47 -53.13 -18.73
CA LYS A 456 -49.47 -52.20 -17.58
C LYS A 456 -50.72 -52.44 -16.73
N MET A 457 -50.57 -52.72 -15.42
CA MET A 457 -51.71 -52.65 -14.50
C MET A 457 -52.18 -51.19 -14.33
N MET A 458 -53.45 -50.93 -14.61
CA MET A 458 -54.14 -49.66 -14.44
C MET A 458 -55.32 -49.83 -13.48
N LYS A 459 -55.73 -48.75 -12.80
CA LYS A 459 -56.91 -48.78 -11.94
C LYS A 459 -58.15 -49.05 -12.79
N ASN A 460 -58.90 -50.08 -12.41
CA ASN A 460 -60.16 -50.39 -13.06
C ASN A 460 -61.28 -49.58 -12.42
N VAL A 461 -61.51 -48.39 -12.97
CA VAL A 461 -62.57 -47.49 -12.51
C VAL A 461 -63.96 -48.10 -12.72
N PHE A 462 -64.12 -48.96 -13.73
CA PHE A 462 -65.39 -49.58 -14.09
C PHE A 462 -65.58 -50.98 -13.51
N PHE A 463 -64.71 -51.42 -12.60
CA PHE A 463 -64.75 -52.79 -12.06
C PHE A 463 -66.13 -53.13 -11.49
N TYR A 464 -66.66 -52.24 -10.65
CA TYR A 464 -67.92 -52.45 -9.96
C TYR A 464 -69.14 -52.35 -10.86
N LEU A 465 -69.00 -51.67 -12.02
CA LEU A 465 -70.02 -51.66 -13.07
C LEU A 465 -70.05 -53.00 -13.83
N HIS A 466 -68.88 -53.60 -14.07
CA HIS A 466 -68.76 -54.85 -14.83
C HIS A 466 -69.00 -56.11 -14.00
N TYR A 467 -68.82 -56.05 -12.68
CA TYR A 467 -68.97 -57.17 -11.77
C TYR A 467 -69.96 -56.84 -10.65
N PRO A 468 -71.28 -56.80 -10.90
CA PRO A 468 -72.27 -56.48 -9.87
C PRO A 468 -72.33 -57.54 -8.75
N PRO A 469 -72.90 -57.21 -7.57
CA PRO A 469 -73.11 -58.17 -6.50
C PRO A 469 -74.06 -59.29 -6.94
N LYS A 470 -73.85 -60.52 -6.45
CA LYS A 470 -74.77 -61.63 -6.73
C LYS A 470 -76.12 -61.37 -6.03
N PRO A 471 -77.26 -61.56 -6.70
CA PRO A 471 -78.55 -61.60 -6.03
C PRO A 471 -78.64 -62.87 -5.18
N ASP A 472 -79.08 -62.75 -3.92
CA ASP A 472 -79.17 -63.83 -2.92
C ASP A 472 -80.23 -64.93 -3.23
N SER A 473 -80.60 -65.12 -4.49
CA SER A 473 -81.75 -65.95 -4.89
C SER A 473 -81.42 -67.17 -5.77
N GLU A 474 -80.16 -67.51 -5.99
CA GLU A 474 -79.74 -68.72 -6.74
C GLU A 474 -79.27 -69.90 -5.86
N GLU A 475 -79.72 -69.97 -4.60
CA GLU A 475 -79.62 -71.19 -3.77
C GLU A 475 -80.99 -71.86 -3.61
N SER A 476 -81.69 -72.15 -4.71
CA SER A 476 -82.67 -73.26 -4.74
C SER A 476 -83.18 -73.57 -6.16
N VAL A 477 -83.22 -74.87 -6.45
CA VAL A 477 -84.07 -75.57 -7.44
C VAL A 477 -83.45 -75.89 -8.83
N ASP A 478 -83.20 -77.20 -8.99
CA ASP A 478 -83.11 -78.06 -10.19
C ASP A 478 -81.77 -78.30 -10.94
N PRO A 479 -81.23 -79.56 -10.92
CA PRO A 479 -79.92 -79.93 -11.49
C PRO A 479 -79.96 -80.36 -12.99
N ILE A 480 -80.92 -79.89 -13.80
CA ILE A 480 -81.11 -80.41 -15.18
C ILE A 480 -81.14 -79.33 -16.29
N ARG A 481 -80.88 -78.05 -16.00
CA ARG A 481 -80.69 -77.04 -17.07
C ARG A 481 -79.48 -76.14 -16.79
N PRO A 482 -78.42 -76.17 -17.62
CA PRO A 482 -77.36 -75.17 -17.51
C PRO A 482 -77.93 -73.83 -18.01
N THR A 483 -78.23 -72.91 -17.09
CA THR A 483 -78.49 -71.51 -17.43
C THR A 483 -77.22 -70.95 -18.09
N LYS A 484 -77.35 -70.58 -19.36
CA LYS A 484 -76.25 -70.35 -20.31
C LYS A 484 -75.46 -69.04 -20.11
N SER A 485 -75.58 -68.36 -18.97
CA SER A 485 -74.70 -67.23 -18.67
C SER A 485 -74.58 -67.00 -17.16
N ARG A 486 -73.57 -67.61 -16.52
CA ARG A 486 -73.09 -67.10 -15.24
C ARG A 486 -72.44 -65.75 -15.50
N VAL A 487 -73.13 -64.66 -15.14
CA VAL A 487 -72.54 -63.31 -15.16
C VAL A 487 -71.47 -63.27 -14.08
N ALA A 488 -70.29 -62.77 -14.43
CA ALA A 488 -69.22 -62.66 -13.46
C ALA A 488 -69.58 -61.59 -12.41
N SER A 489 -69.42 -61.93 -11.13
CA SER A 489 -69.85 -61.11 -9.99
C SER A 489 -68.71 -60.99 -8.98
N SER A 490 -68.68 -59.91 -8.20
CA SER A 490 -67.70 -59.72 -7.12
C SER A 490 -68.40 -59.54 -5.77
N TYR A 491 -67.89 -60.21 -4.72
CA TYR A 491 -68.36 -60.02 -3.35
C TYR A 491 -68.02 -58.62 -2.80
N ASP A 492 -66.95 -58.02 -3.32
CA ASP A 492 -66.54 -56.66 -2.93
C ASP A 492 -67.50 -55.60 -3.47
N SER A 493 -68.30 -55.91 -4.50
CA SER A 493 -69.28 -54.99 -5.08
C SER A 493 -70.51 -54.78 -4.20
N ALA A 494 -70.71 -55.62 -3.19
CA ALA A 494 -71.72 -55.40 -2.16
C ALA A 494 -71.23 -54.43 -1.06
N LYS A 495 -69.91 -54.17 -1.00
CA LYS A 495 -69.25 -53.38 0.05
C LYS A 495 -68.64 -52.06 -0.46
N TYR A 496 -68.38 -51.97 -1.77
CA TYR A 496 -67.98 -50.76 -2.50
C TYR A 496 -69.15 -49.81 -2.69
#